data_AF-A0A959HDP2-F1
#
_entry.id   AF-A0A959HDP2-F1
#
_cell.length_a   1.000
_cell.length_b   1.000
_cell.length_c   1.000
_cell.angle_alpha   90.00
_cell.angle_beta   90.00
_cell.angle_gamma   90.00
#
_symmetry.space_group_name_H-M   'P 1'
#
loop_
_entity.id
_entity.type
_entity.pdbx_description
1 polymer ?
#
loop_
_entity_poly.entity_id
_entity_poly.type
_entity_poly.pdbx_seq_one_letter_code
_entity_poly.pdbx_strand_id
1 'polypeptide(L)'
;MKKTTMLFLLLLCTSLLISAQSGPAPAPIIFIYDASGSMWGQIDGKTKMEIASEVLSNTVNELPDDKQVGLVAYGHREKGDCQDVEFLVEMENTDKAVV
;
A
#
# COMPACT_ATOMS: atom_id res chain seq x y z
N MET A 1 34.79 -41.86 9.42
CA MET A 1 35.16 -40.72 8.56
C MET A 1 34.19 -40.51 7.41
N LYS A 2 33.93 -41.49 6.52
CA LYS A 2 33.00 -41.30 5.38
C LYS A 2 31.52 -41.08 5.80
N LYS A 3 31.04 -41.79 6.83
CA LYS A 3 29.65 -41.70 7.33
C LYS A 3 29.36 -40.39 8.07
N THR A 4 30.34 -39.88 8.84
CA THR A 4 30.24 -38.60 9.56
C THR A 4 30.29 -37.42 8.60
N THR A 5 31.12 -37.48 7.55
CA THR A 5 31.16 -36.47 6.48
C THR A 5 29.86 -36.46 5.66
N MET A 6 29.29 -37.63 5.36
CA MET A 6 28.02 -37.74 4.65
C MET A 6 26.83 -37.20 5.47
N LEU A 7 26.81 -37.44 6.78
CA LEU A 7 25.78 -36.90 7.67
C LEU A 7 25.89 -35.37 7.82
N PHE A 8 27.11 -34.84 7.89
CA PHE A 8 27.36 -33.40 7.95
C PHE A 8 26.97 -32.69 6.63
N LEU A 9 27.21 -33.33 5.48
CA LEU A 9 26.79 -32.84 4.17
C LEU A 9 25.26 -32.84 4.00
N LEU A 10 24.57 -33.83 4.56
CA LEU A 10 23.10 -33.91 4.54
C LEU A 10 22.46 -32.84 5.45
N LEU A 11 23.05 -32.56 6.62
CA LEU A 11 22.64 -31.47 7.50
C LEU A 11 22.89 -30.08 6.87
N LEU A 12 24.00 -29.91 6.14
CA LEU A 12 24.29 -28.66 5.45
C LEU A 12 23.34 -28.41 4.25
N CYS A 13 22.99 -29.46 3.50
CA CYS A 13 22.01 -29.36 2.41
C CYS A 13 20.59 -29.04 2.91
N THR A 14 20.19 -29.54 4.08
CA THR A 14 18.85 -29.26 4.63
C THR A 14 18.71 -27.82 5.14
N SER A 15 19.79 -27.21 5.66
CA SER A 15 19.78 -25.78 6.01
C SER A 15 19.64 -24.84 4.80
N LEU A 16 20.11 -25.24 3.62
CA LEU A 16 20.03 -24.43 2.39
C LEU A 16 18.63 -24.41 1.76
N LEU A 17 17.80 -25.44 1.99
CA LEU A 17 16.46 -25.54 1.41
C LEU A 17 15.41 -24.70 2.17
N ILE A 18 15.68 -24.29 3.41
CA ILE A 18 14.72 -23.53 4.24
C ILE A 18 14.67 -22.04 3.85
N SER A 19 15.75 -21.49 3.29
CA SER A 19 15.84 -20.06 2.99
C SER A 19 15.17 -19.61 1.67
N ALA A 20 14.55 -20.52 0.93
CA ALA A 20 14.03 -20.23 -0.42
C ALA A 20 12.51 -19.97 -0.50
N GLN A 21 11.78 -19.93 0.63
CA GLN A 21 10.35 -19.60 0.65
C GLN A 21 10.10 -18.12 0.98
N SER A 22 10.57 -17.21 0.12
CA SER A 22 9.96 -15.88 0.02
C SER A 22 8.94 -15.93 -1.11
N GLY A 23 7.65 -16.06 -0.76
CA GLY A 23 6.57 -15.86 -1.72
C GLY A 23 6.64 -14.45 -2.34
N PRO A 24 6.02 -14.20 -3.50
CA PRO A 24 5.99 -12.87 -4.07
C PRO A 24 5.37 -11.90 -3.05
N ALA A 25 6.06 -10.80 -2.78
CA ALA A 25 5.54 -9.75 -1.89
C ALA A 25 4.16 -9.30 -2.41
N PRO A 26 3.19 -9.04 -1.51
CA PRO A 26 1.89 -8.55 -1.94
C PRO A 26 2.05 -7.28 -2.80
N ALA A 27 1.38 -7.24 -3.96
CA ALA A 27 1.46 -6.08 -4.83
C ALA A 27 0.98 -4.80 -4.10
N PRO A 28 1.67 -3.67 -4.27
CA PRO A 28 1.28 -2.40 -3.65
C PRO A 28 0.00 -1.85 -4.27
N ILE A 29 -0.68 -0.98 -3.53
CA ILE A 29 -1.92 -0.30 -3.96
C ILE A 29 -1.68 1.21 -3.96
N ILE A 30 -2.06 1.89 -5.05
CA ILE A 30 -2.10 3.36 -5.10
C ILE A 30 -3.56 3.78 -5.18
N PHE A 31 -4.00 4.56 -4.20
CA PHE A 31 -5.29 5.24 -4.26
C PHE A 31 -5.14 6.56 -5.02
N ILE A 32 -6.01 6.80 -5.99
CA ILE A 32 -6.11 8.08 -6.70
C ILE A 32 -7.36 8.78 -6.19
N TYR A 33 -7.16 9.93 -5.56
CA TYR A 33 -8.18 10.69 -4.86
C TYR A 33 -8.53 11.96 -5.63
N ASP A 34 -9.78 12.05 -6.07
CA ASP A 34 -10.34 13.28 -6.62
C ASP A 34 -10.57 14.28 -5.48
N ALA A 35 -9.90 15.42 -5.52
CA ALA A 35 -10.11 16.55 -4.61
C ALA A 35 -10.55 17.82 -5.38
N SER A 36 -11.00 17.65 -6.63
CA SER A 36 -11.46 18.74 -7.48
C SER A 36 -12.70 19.44 -6.92
N GLY A 37 -13.00 20.60 -7.52
CA GLY A 37 -14.18 21.40 -7.16
C GLY A 37 -15.51 20.62 -7.14
N SER A 38 -15.64 19.54 -7.91
CA SER A 38 -16.87 18.75 -7.97
C SER A 38 -17.16 17.95 -6.68
N MET A 39 -16.12 17.72 -5.87
CA MET A 39 -16.18 16.95 -4.62
C MET A 39 -16.76 17.74 -3.45
N TRP A 40 -16.87 19.07 -3.59
CA TRP A 40 -17.61 19.93 -2.65
C TRP A 40 -19.13 19.82 -2.80
N GLY A 41 -19.62 19.12 -3.83
CA GLY A 41 -21.04 18.81 -3.95
C GLY A 41 -21.52 17.95 -2.77
N GLN A 42 -22.77 18.18 -2.33
CA GLN A 42 -23.33 17.46 -1.18
C GLN A 42 -24.20 16.28 -1.59
N ILE A 43 -24.18 15.24 -0.76
CA ILE A 43 -25.08 14.09 -0.76
C ILE A 43 -25.52 13.90 0.70
N ASP A 44 -26.82 13.92 0.95
CA ASP A 44 -27.41 13.75 2.29
C ASP A 44 -26.77 14.62 3.39
N GLY A 45 -26.39 15.86 3.04
CA GLY A 45 -25.81 16.83 3.98
C GLY A 45 -24.31 16.67 4.25
N LYS A 46 -23.64 15.67 3.65
CA LYS A 46 -22.16 15.55 3.64
C LYS A 46 -21.61 15.92 2.25
N THR A 47 -20.43 16.50 2.20
CA THR A 47 -19.70 16.67 0.92
C THR A 47 -19.27 15.30 0.38
N LYS A 48 -19.16 15.16 -0.94
CA LYS A 48 -18.58 13.95 -1.55
C LYS A 48 -17.16 13.70 -1.06
N MET A 49 -16.41 14.78 -0.78
CA MET A 49 -15.06 14.70 -0.22
C MET A 49 -15.05 14.04 1.16
N GLU A 50 -15.95 14.44 2.07
CA GLU A 50 -16.09 13.80 3.39
C GLU A 50 -16.44 12.32 3.26
N ILE A 51 -17.39 11.98 2.38
CA ILE A 51 -17.79 10.59 2.14
C ILE A 51 -16.61 9.78 1.57
N ALA A 52 -15.89 10.32 0.60
CA ALA A 52 -14.76 9.65 -0.04
C ALA A 52 -13.59 9.44 0.95
N SER A 53 -13.31 10.43 1.81
CA SER A 53 -12.30 10.32 2.87
C SER A 53 -12.66 9.24 3.90
N GLU A 54 -13.94 9.17 4.31
CA GLU A 54 -14.45 8.14 5.23
C GLU A 54 -14.28 6.73 4.62
N VAL A 55 -14.68 6.55 3.36
CA VAL A 55 -14.54 5.27 2.64
C VAL A 55 -13.08 4.89 2.46
N LEU A 56 -12.21 5.84 2.08
CA LEU A 56 -10.78 5.59 1.88
C LEU A 56 -10.14 5.10 3.19
N SER A 57 -10.36 5.81 4.29
CA SER A 57 -9.81 5.44 5.60
C SER A 57 -10.28 4.04 6.04
N ASN A 58 -11.58 3.76 5.92
CA ASN A 58 -12.13 2.43 6.23
C ASN A 58 -11.50 1.33 5.36
N THR A 59 -11.38 1.58 4.05
CA THR A 59 -10.79 0.63 3.10
C THR A 59 -9.34 0.31 3.44
N VAL A 60 -8.53 1.33 3.76
CA VAL A 60 -7.12 1.14 4.12
C VAL A 60 -6.98 0.35 5.42
N ASN A 61 -7.83 0.62 6.40
CA ASN A 61 -7.84 -0.09 7.68
C ASN A 61 -8.22 -1.57 7.57
N GLU A 62 -8.97 -1.95 6.53
CA GLU A 62 -9.34 -3.35 6.25
C GLU A 62 -8.24 -4.13 5.50
N LEU A 63 -7.23 -3.45 4.94
CA LEU A 63 -6.12 -4.12 4.26
C LEU A 63 -5.20 -4.83 5.26
N PRO A 64 -4.54 -5.94 4.87
CA PRO A 64 -3.48 -6.57 5.67
C PRO A 64 -2.36 -5.60 6.08
N ASP A 65 -1.70 -5.84 7.22
CA ASP A 65 -0.62 -4.97 7.74
C ASP A 65 0.65 -4.95 6.89
N ASP A 66 0.86 -5.99 6.09
CA ASP A 66 1.97 -6.11 5.15
C ASP A 66 1.67 -5.47 3.78
N LYS A 67 0.50 -4.81 3.60
CA LYS A 67 0.18 -4.08 2.39
C LYS A 67 0.82 -2.71 2.34
N GLN A 68 1.63 -2.50 1.31
CA GLN A 68 2.12 -1.18 0.92
C GLN A 68 1.01 -0.38 0.23
N VAL A 69 0.78 0.83 0.72
CA VAL A 69 -0.24 1.74 0.22
C VAL A 69 0.40 3.11 -0.08
N GLY A 70 0.04 3.69 -1.22
CA GLY A 70 0.30 5.09 -1.54
C GLY A 70 -0.99 5.86 -1.82
N LEU A 71 -0.94 7.18 -1.70
CA LEU A 71 -2.05 8.08 -1.96
C LEU A 71 -1.61 9.19 -2.91
N VAL A 72 -2.31 9.30 -4.03
CA VAL A 72 -2.19 10.41 -4.99
C VAL A 72 -3.47 11.22 -4.94
N ALA A 73 -3.36 12.54 -4.79
CA ALA A 73 -4.49 13.46 -4.95
C ALA A 73 -4.36 14.26 -6.23
N TYR A 74 -5.50 14.62 -6.83
CA TYR A 74 -5.54 15.59 -7.93
C TYR A 74 -6.59 16.68 -7.73
N GLY A 75 -6.33 17.85 -8.29
CA GLY A 75 -7.24 19.01 -8.30
C GLY A 75 -7.47 19.63 -6.91
N HIS A 76 -6.53 19.48 -5.98
CA HIS A 76 -6.66 19.86 -4.58
C HIS A 76 -6.12 21.27 -4.23
N ARG A 77 -5.34 21.89 -5.13
CA ARG A 77 -4.70 23.20 -4.92
C ARG A 77 -5.24 24.27 -5.85
N GLU A 78 -5.32 23.97 -7.14
CA GLU A 78 -5.68 24.96 -8.16
C GLU A 78 -6.77 24.46 -9.12
N LYS A 79 -7.87 25.21 -9.18
CA LYS A 79 -9.01 24.84 -10.04
C LYS A 79 -8.64 25.00 -11.51
N GLY A 80 -8.70 23.90 -12.24
CA GLY A 80 -8.49 23.87 -13.69
C GLY A 80 -7.03 23.67 -14.10
N ASP A 81 -6.12 23.48 -13.14
CA ASP A 81 -4.77 23.03 -13.43
C ASP A 81 -4.75 21.51 -13.64
N CYS A 82 -4.50 21.09 -14.88
CA CYS A 82 -4.37 19.66 -15.22
C CYS A 82 -3.09 19.02 -14.68
N GLN A 83 -2.14 19.82 -14.19
CA GLN A 83 -0.90 19.36 -13.57
C GLN A 83 -0.99 19.26 -12.04
N ASP A 84 -2.14 19.63 -11.46
CA ASP A 84 -2.38 19.56 -10.03
C ASP A 84 -2.58 18.12 -9.56
N VAL A 85 -1.49 17.35 -9.54
CA VAL A 85 -1.40 15.95 -9.11
C VAL A 85 -0.22 15.82 -8.16
N GLU A 86 -0.41 15.13 -7.03
CA GLU A 86 0.63 14.97 -6.00
C GLU A 86 0.51 13.63 -5.29
N PHE A 87 1.64 12.99 -5.01
CA PHE A 87 1.71 11.94 -4.00
C PHE A 87 1.62 12.59 -2.62
N LEU A 88 0.47 12.45 -1.96
CA LEU A 88 0.32 12.85 -0.56
C LEU A 88 0.98 11.83 0.37
N VAL A 89 1.02 10.57 -0.06
CA VAL A 89 1.70 9.48 0.65
C VAL A 89 2.45 8.63 -0.39
N GLU A 90 3.78 8.61 -0.30
CA GLU A 90 4.65 7.82 -1.17
C GLU A 90 4.52 6.31 -0.89
N MET A 91 5.11 5.43 -1.71
CA MET A 91 5.03 3.98 -1.50
C MET A 91 6.19 3.38 -0.70
N GLU A 92 7.31 4.09 -0.56
CA GLU A 92 8.57 3.49 -0.07
C GLU A 92 8.60 3.27 1.45
N ASN A 93 7.71 3.88 2.25
CA ASN A 93 7.78 3.84 3.73
C ASN A 93 6.44 4.00 4.47
N THR A 94 5.35 3.42 3.97
CA THR A 94 4.02 3.79 4.50
C THR A 94 3.54 2.86 5.59
N ASP A 95 3.53 3.39 6.81
CA ASP A 95 2.57 2.97 7.84
C ASP A 95 1.17 3.38 7.37
N LYS A 96 0.25 2.40 7.28
CA LYS A 96 -1.14 2.63 6.87
C LYS A 96 -1.84 3.70 7.70
N ALA A 97 -1.36 4.00 8.92
CA ALA A 97 -1.88 5.07 9.77
C ALA A 97 -1.72 6.49 9.20
N VAL A 98 -0.91 6.67 8.16
CA VAL A 98 -0.63 7.98 7.54
C VAL A 98 -1.55 8.27 6.33
N VAL A 99 -2.29 7.27 5.85
CA VAL A 99 -3.27 7.38 4.76
C VAL A 99 -4.66 7.65 5.33
#